data_AF-A0A0W8FSC8-F1
#
_entry.id   AF-A0A0W8FSC8-F1
#
_cell.length_a   1.000
_cell.length_b   1.000
_cell.length_c   1.000
_cell.angle_alpha   90.00
_cell.angle_beta   90.00
_cell.angle_gamma   90.00
#
_symmetry.space_group_name_H-M   'P 1'
#
loop_
_entity.id
_entity.type
_entity.pdbx_description
1 polymer ?
#
loop_
_entity_poly.entity_id
_entity_poly.type
_entity_poly.pdbx_seq_one_letter_code
_entity_poly.pdbx_strand_id
1 'polypeptide(L)'
;MKIVELIKKYRHILTILLALAGIGFMAYYDYCDTACSYLKGDILGIDLKYVGIIYMAVIIVFAAFKQMNYVRALLAAGLGVEVYLYYFQIENEIYCPFCLAFSIMLILSFLINYEVPSVWREKRSRMWLYFLGEVSFPMFKLNKLPLLLFSILGYLTILFTFSGSVTPSFAQVSAGAVPSLGKGPYEVIMFADYFCPPCYRIDTKAEPLFKELLATGKVKITFVDVPFSRPTPTYAKYYLYAANADSSAENISHVRNLLFEAAQLRRIQDENALVSYLKEKNISWKAMDEKTIFPILSAITKEHKVNTTPTCVIKYPASNVKKFVGDDRIWDGLTELQKHVSIEKK
;
A
#
# COMPACT_ATOMS: atom_id res chain seq x y z
N MET A 1 3.18 22.27 37.77
CA MET A 1 2.48 21.45 38.78
C MET A 1 1.01 21.19 38.44
N LYS A 2 0.19 22.22 38.18
CA LYS A 2 -1.26 22.06 37.91
C LYS A 2 -1.63 21.09 36.77
N ILE A 3 -0.86 21.05 35.67
CA ILE A 3 -1.16 20.20 34.50
C ILE A 3 -0.99 18.70 34.81
N VAL A 4 0.09 18.31 35.52
CA VAL A 4 0.36 16.89 35.84
C VAL A 4 -0.69 16.34 36.82
N GLU A 5 -1.12 17.15 37.79
CA GLU A 5 -2.20 16.79 38.71
C GLU A 5 -3.56 16.65 38.01
N LEU A 6 -3.83 17.54 37.05
CA LEU A 6 -5.04 17.50 36.23
C LEU A 6 -5.06 16.23 35.35
N ILE A 7 -3.93 15.89 34.73
CA ILE A 7 -3.76 14.66 33.94
C ILE A 7 -3.97 13.42 34.84
N LYS A 8 -3.35 13.37 36.02
CA LYS A 8 -3.54 12.25 36.96
C LYS A 8 -5.00 12.09 37.40
N LYS A 9 -5.71 13.20 37.64
CA LYS A 9 -7.12 13.20 38.04
C LYS A 9 -8.04 12.69 36.93
N TYR A 10 -7.79 13.08 35.69
CA TYR A 10 -8.64 12.75 34.54
C TYR A 10 -8.08 11.69 33.60
N ARG A 11 -7.03 10.96 34.01
CA ARG A 11 -6.36 9.93 33.17
C ARG A 11 -7.32 8.91 32.56
N HIS A 12 -8.34 8.50 33.32
CA HIS A 12 -9.36 7.56 32.86
C HIS A 12 -10.18 8.15 31.70
N ILE A 13 -10.61 9.40 31.81
CA ILE A 13 -11.34 10.12 30.75
C ILE A 13 -10.44 10.33 29.52
N LEU A 14 -9.20 10.79 29.74
CA LEU A 14 -8.24 11.00 28.65
C LEU A 14 -7.94 9.70 27.90
N THR A 15 -7.80 8.58 28.62
CA THR A 15 -7.60 7.26 28.01
C THR A 15 -8.81 6.83 27.18
N ILE A 16 -10.03 7.07 27.67
CA ILE A 16 -11.26 6.78 26.93
C ILE A 16 -11.31 7.61 25.64
N LEU A 17 -11.01 8.91 25.71
CA LEU A 17 -11.02 9.78 24.53
C LEU A 17 -9.99 9.35 23.48
N LEU A 18 -8.78 8.99 23.90
CA LEU A 18 -7.74 8.50 22.99
C LEU A 18 -8.10 7.13 22.38
N ALA A 19 -8.70 6.23 23.17
CA ALA A 19 -9.16 4.93 22.67
C ALA A 19 -10.32 5.09 21.67
N LEU A 20 -11.27 6.01 21.94
CA LEU A 20 -12.34 6.35 20.99
C LEU A 20 -11.78 6.96 19.69
N ALA A 21 -10.78 7.84 19.79
CA ALA A 21 -10.09 8.36 18.61
C ALA A 21 -9.38 7.24 17.83
N GLY A 22 -8.73 6.31 18.52
CA GLY A 22 -8.13 5.11 17.92
C GLY A 22 -9.16 4.26 17.16
N ILE A 23 -10.31 3.97 17.77
CA ILE A 23 -11.43 3.28 17.08
C ILE A 23 -11.91 4.09 15.88
N GLY A 24 -12.05 5.41 16.03
CA GLY A 24 -12.44 6.32 14.96
C GLY A 24 -11.50 6.27 13.76
N PHE A 25 -10.18 6.26 13.97
CA PHE A 25 -9.21 6.08 12.89
C PHE A 25 -9.35 4.71 12.19
N MET A 26 -9.56 3.64 12.95
CA MET A 26 -9.75 2.28 12.40
C MET A 26 -11.09 2.12 11.67
N ALA A 27 -12.13 2.85 12.06
CA ALA A 27 -13.41 2.88 11.35
C ALA A 27 -13.36 3.78 10.11
N TYR A 28 -12.65 4.90 10.19
CA TYR A 28 -12.46 5.81 9.06
C TYR A 28 -11.64 5.16 7.93
N TYR A 29 -10.71 4.26 8.27
CA TYR A 29 -10.00 3.43 7.30
C TYR A 29 -10.93 2.71 6.31
N ASP A 30 -12.11 2.23 6.75
CA ASP A 30 -13.08 1.58 5.84
C ASP A 30 -13.69 2.54 4.82
N TYR A 31 -13.80 3.81 5.19
CA TYR A 31 -14.51 4.81 4.40
C TYR A 31 -13.56 5.60 3.50
N CYS A 32 -12.27 5.66 3.84
CA CYS A 32 -11.27 6.44 3.13
C CYS A 32 -10.30 5.53 2.37
N ASP A 33 -10.64 5.25 1.10
CA ASP A 33 -9.87 4.51 0.08
C ASP A 33 -8.51 5.16 -0.26
N THR A 34 -7.59 5.28 0.71
CA THR A 34 -6.25 5.83 0.46
C THR A 34 -5.14 5.07 1.19
N ALA A 35 -4.01 4.95 0.49
CA ALA A 35 -2.65 4.55 0.92
C ALA A 35 -2.43 3.20 1.67
N CYS A 36 -3.44 2.57 2.28
CA CYS A 36 -3.26 1.41 3.18
C CYS A 36 -4.02 0.13 2.79
N SER A 37 -4.63 0.04 1.60
CA SER A 37 -5.33 -1.19 1.15
C SER A 37 -4.39 -2.39 0.91
N TYR A 38 -3.08 -2.13 0.91
CA TYR A 38 -2.01 -3.09 0.63
C TYR A 38 -1.53 -3.88 1.85
N LEU A 39 -1.77 -3.36 3.07
CA LEU A 39 -1.33 -3.99 4.31
C LEU A 39 -2.50 -4.77 4.89
N LYS A 40 -2.66 -6.02 4.45
CA LYS A 40 -3.60 -6.98 5.05
C LYS A 40 -2.82 -7.86 6.01
N GLY A 41 -3.11 -7.70 7.29
CA GLY A 41 -2.63 -8.58 8.34
C GLY A 41 -3.82 -9.16 9.08
N ASP A 42 -3.77 -10.46 9.35
CA ASP A 42 -4.71 -11.10 10.24
C ASP A 42 -4.01 -11.69 11.45
N ILE A 43 -4.73 -11.73 12.56
CA ILE A 43 -4.33 -12.46 13.76
C ILE A 43 -5.32 -13.60 13.88
N LEU A 44 -4.84 -14.84 13.68
CA LEU A 44 -5.68 -16.05 13.71
C LEU A 44 -6.91 -15.97 12.77
N GLY A 45 -6.76 -15.36 11.59
CA GLY A 45 -7.84 -15.21 10.61
C GLY A 45 -8.82 -14.06 10.89
N ILE A 46 -8.60 -13.25 11.94
CA ILE A 46 -9.34 -12.02 12.20
C ILE A 46 -8.53 -10.84 11.70
N ASP A 47 -9.12 -10.01 10.85
CA ASP A 47 -8.49 -8.79 10.35
C ASP A 47 -7.99 -7.93 11.52
N LEU A 48 -6.73 -7.50 11.44
CA LEU A 48 -6.05 -6.68 12.44
C LEU A 48 -6.88 -5.44 12.84
N LYS A 49 -7.70 -4.94 11.93
CA LYS A 49 -8.66 -3.86 12.20
C LYS A 49 -9.63 -4.20 13.32
N TYR A 50 -10.32 -5.34 13.22
CA TYR A 50 -11.30 -5.73 14.24
C TYR A 50 -10.60 -6.05 15.56
N VAL A 51 -9.40 -6.62 15.50
CA VAL A 51 -8.58 -6.84 16.70
C VAL A 51 -8.25 -5.52 17.38
N GLY A 52 -7.83 -4.50 16.63
CA GLY A 52 -7.56 -3.17 17.16
C GLY A 52 -8.79 -2.50 17.79
N ILE A 53 -9.96 -2.62 17.14
CA ILE A 53 -11.23 -2.08 17.66
C ILE A 53 -11.64 -2.78 18.96
N ILE A 54 -11.62 -4.11 18.99
CA ILE A 54 -11.95 -4.91 20.18
C ILE A 54 -10.98 -4.59 21.31
N TYR A 55 -9.69 -4.52 21.01
CA TYR A 55 -8.65 -4.20 21.98
C TYR A 55 -8.86 -2.82 22.62
N MET A 56 -9.15 -1.79 21.82
CA MET A 56 -9.46 -0.45 22.34
C MET A 56 -10.78 -0.43 23.14
N ALA A 57 -11.79 -1.19 22.73
CA ALA A 57 -13.03 -1.31 23.48
C ALA A 57 -12.79 -1.93 24.87
N VAL A 58 -11.96 -2.95 24.98
CA VAL A 58 -11.56 -3.55 26.27
C VAL A 58 -10.84 -2.53 27.17
N ILE A 59 -9.95 -1.72 26.61
CA ILE A 59 -9.30 -0.63 27.34
C ILE A 59 -10.32 0.39 27.86
N ILE A 60 -11.31 0.78 27.04
CA ILE A 60 -12.39 1.69 27.43
C ILE A 60 -13.17 1.12 28.62
N VAL A 61 -13.53 -0.17 28.57
CA VAL A 61 -14.25 -0.84 29.66
C VAL A 61 -13.46 -0.78 30.97
N PHE A 62 -12.18 -1.18 30.96
CA PHE A 62 -11.36 -1.13 32.17
C PHE A 62 -11.10 0.30 32.66
N ALA A 63 -10.96 1.27 31.75
CA ALA A 63 -10.82 2.68 32.11
C ALA A 63 -12.11 3.25 32.74
N ALA A 64 -13.29 2.87 32.22
CA ALA A 64 -14.58 3.27 32.77
C ALA A 64 -14.81 2.74 34.19
N PHE A 65 -14.40 1.49 34.46
CA PHE A 65 -14.39 0.90 35.79
C PHE A 65 -13.21 1.36 36.68
N LYS A 66 -12.39 2.31 36.21
CA LYS A 66 -11.21 2.84 36.92
C LYS A 66 -10.19 1.78 37.33
N GLN A 67 -10.15 0.66 36.60
CA GLN A 67 -9.24 -0.45 36.83
C GLN A 67 -7.88 -0.21 36.16
N MET A 68 -7.17 0.84 36.61
CA MET A 68 -5.99 1.38 35.92
C MET A 68 -4.80 0.42 35.84
N ASN A 69 -4.70 -0.56 36.75
CA ASN A 69 -3.66 -1.58 36.69
C ASN A 69 -3.81 -2.47 35.44
N TYR A 70 -5.04 -2.87 35.12
CA TYR A 70 -5.33 -3.63 33.90
C TYR A 70 -5.11 -2.78 32.65
N VAL A 71 -5.55 -1.51 32.66
CA VAL A 71 -5.31 -0.56 31.56
C VAL A 71 -3.81 -0.43 31.26
N ARG A 72 -2.97 -0.26 32.28
CA ARG A 72 -1.52 -0.12 32.11
C ARG A 72 -0.86 -1.40 31.57
N ALA A 73 -1.29 -2.56 32.05
CA ALA A 73 -0.77 -3.84 31.56
C ALA A 73 -1.17 -4.09 30.10
N LEU A 74 -2.42 -3.79 29.73
CA LEU A 74 -2.87 -3.86 28.34
C LEU A 74 -2.06 -2.89 27.47
N LEU A 75 -2.01 -1.60 27.80
CA LEU A 75 -1.24 -0.61 27.03
C LEU A 75 0.24 -1.02 26.87
N ALA A 76 0.87 -1.60 27.89
CA ALA A 76 2.23 -2.13 27.78
C ALA A 76 2.33 -3.30 26.79
N ALA A 77 1.37 -4.23 26.80
CA ALA A 77 1.28 -5.30 25.80
C ALA A 77 1.09 -4.74 24.39
N GLY A 78 0.22 -3.74 24.23
CA GLY A 78 0.02 -3.01 22.98
C GLY A 78 1.30 -2.39 22.44
N LEU A 79 2.14 -1.78 23.28
CA LEU A 79 3.46 -1.27 22.85
C LEU A 79 4.35 -2.38 22.27
N GLY A 80 4.30 -3.58 22.84
CA GLY A 80 5.02 -4.73 22.30
C GLY A 80 4.53 -5.15 20.92
N VAL A 81 3.21 -5.11 20.71
CA VAL A 81 2.58 -5.39 19.41
C VAL A 81 3.01 -4.36 18.37
N GLU A 82 2.96 -3.07 18.71
CA GLU A 82 3.36 -1.97 17.82
C GLU A 82 4.81 -2.09 17.36
N VAL A 83 5.75 -2.49 18.24
CA VAL A 83 7.16 -2.70 17.87
C VAL A 83 7.31 -3.74 16.75
N TYR A 84 6.57 -4.85 16.83
CA TYR A 84 6.59 -5.87 15.78
C TYR A 84 5.96 -5.36 14.47
N LEU A 85 4.82 -4.66 14.56
CA LEU A 85 4.14 -4.11 13.39
C LEU A 85 4.98 -3.02 12.69
N TYR A 86 5.76 -2.24 13.43
CA TYR A 86 6.75 -1.32 12.88
C TYR A 86 7.86 -2.04 12.15
N TYR A 87 8.44 -3.08 12.77
CA TYR A 87 9.46 -3.91 12.15
C TYR A 87 8.96 -4.50 10.83
N PHE A 88 7.74 -5.04 10.81
CA PHE A 88 7.11 -5.57 9.61
C PHE A 88 6.93 -4.51 8.51
N GLN A 89 6.55 -3.29 8.85
CA GLN A 89 6.41 -2.20 7.88
C GLN A 89 7.77 -1.75 7.29
N ILE A 90 8.82 -1.73 8.10
CA ILE A 90 10.18 -1.36 7.67
C ILE A 90 10.77 -2.42 6.75
N GLU A 91 10.68 -3.71 7.13
CA GLU A 91 11.22 -4.83 6.36
C GLU A 91 10.62 -4.89 4.94
N ASN A 92 9.35 -4.49 4.80
CA ASN A 92 8.63 -4.57 3.54
C ASN A 92 8.56 -3.24 2.77
N GLU A 93 9.15 -2.16 3.32
CA GLU A 93 9.11 -0.81 2.74
C GLU A 93 7.67 -0.34 2.40
N ILE A 94 6.71 -0.65 3.27
CA ILE A 94 5.31 -0.21 3.13
C ILE A 94 4.87 0.39 4.47
N TYR A 95 4.59 1.69 4.47
CA TYR A 95 4.14 2.42 5.64
C TYR A 95 2.65 2.70 5.56
N CYS A 96 1.90 2.33 6.59
CA CYS A 96 0.48 2.64 6.67
C CYS A 96 0.22 3.84 7.60
N PRO A 97 -0.18 5.02 7.09
CA PRO A 97 -0.49 6.18 7.93
C PRO A 97 -1.50 5.91 9.05
N PHE A 98 -2.48 5.04 8.83
CA PHE A 98 -3.48 4.70 9.85
C PHE A 98 -2.90 3.85 11.00
N CYS A 99 -2.08 2.84 10.69
CA CYS A 99 -1.38 2.06 11.72
C CYS A 99 -0.43 2.96 12.53
N LEU A 100 0.29 3.86 11.86
CA LEU A 100 1.15 4.85 12.52
C LEU A 100 0.34 5.78 13.45
N ALA A 101 -0.79 6.29 12.98
CA ALA A 101 -1.67 7.13 13.80
C ALA A 101 -2.23 6.37 15.02
N PHE A 102 -2.65 5.13 14.84
CA PHE A 102 -3.12 4.26 15.92
C PHE A 102 -2.00 4.00 16.96
N SER A 103 -0.80 3.72 16.48
CA SER A 103 0.40 3.54 17.31
C SER A 103 0.69 4.77 18.17
N ILE A 104 0.61 5.97 17.57
CA ILE A 104 0.79 7.25 18.28
C ILE A 104 -0.28 7.40 19.38
N MET A 105 -1.55 7.09 19.10
CA MET A 105 -2.61 7.14 20.10
C MET A 105 -2.36 6.17 21.26
N LEU A 106 -1.86 4.98 20.98
CA LEU A 106 -1.51 3.97 21.99
C LEU A 106 -0.32 4.43 22.85
N ILE A 107 0.74 4.96 22.24
CA ILE A 107 1.91 5.51 22.95
C ILE A 107 1.50 6.67 23.85
N LEU A 108 0.69 7.61 23.34
CA LEU A 108 0.17 8.72 24.14
C LEU A 108 -0.68 8.22 25.32
N SER A 109 -1.54 7.23 25.09
CA SER A 109 -2.34 6.59 26.13
C SER A 109 -1.46 5.94 27.21
N PHE A 110 -0.37 5.28 26.82
CA PHE A 110 0.59 4.72 27.75
C PHE A 110 1.30 5.79 28.57
N LEU A 111 1.78 6.87 27.93
CA LEU A 111 2.46 7.98 28.60
C LEU A 111 1.58 8.68 29.65
N ILE A 112 0.30 8.90 29.35
CA ILE A 112 -0.68 9.48 30.30
C ILE A 112 -0.86 8.59 31.54
N ASN A 113 -0.72 7.27 31.38
CA ASN A 113 -0.86 6.29 32.43
C ASN A 113 0.46 5.81 33.03
N TYR A 114 1.58 6.43 32.64
CA TYR A 114 2.88 6.09 33.16
C TYR A 114 3.01 6.54 34.62
N GLU A 115 3.42 5.61 35.49
CA GLU A 115 3.79 5.90 36.86
C GLU A 115 5.22 5.49 37.09
N VAL A 116 5.98 6.39 37.73
CA VAL A 116 7.38 6.16 38.06
C VAL A 116 7.45 4.99 39.06
N PRO A 117 8.16 3.89 38.74
CA PRO A 117 8.20 2.70 39.59
C PRO A 117 8.92 2.98 40.91
N SER A 118 8.37 2.46 41.99
CA SER A 118 8.92 2.60 43.35
C SER A 118 10.29 1.92 43.50
N VAL A 119 10.50 0.82 42.76
CA VAL A 119 11.75 0.04 42.72
C VAL A 119 12.95 0.87 42.26
N TRP A 120 12.71 1.94 41.50
CA TRP A 120 13.78 2.84 41.04
C TRP A 120 14.50 3.54 42.21
N ARG A 121 13.79 3.77 43.33
CA ARG A 121 14.38 4.36 44.56
C ARG A 121 15.14 3.34 45.42
N GLU A 122 14.79 2.06 45.35
CA GLU A 122 15.39 1.02 46.21
C GLU A 122 16.69 0.44 45.63
N LYS A 123 16.72 0.08 44.34
CA LYS A 123 17.87 -0.60 43.72
C LYS A 123 18.13 -0.14 42.29
N ARG A 124 19.17 0.69 42.13
CA ARG A 124 19.58 1.25 40.83
C ARG A 124 19.89 0.21 39.76
N SER A 125 20.39 -0.98 40.12
CA SER A 125 20.72 -2.06 39.19
C SER A 125 19.50 -2.72 38.53
N ARG A 126 18.31 -2.65 39.13
CA ARG A 126 17.07 -3.21 38.56
C ARG A 126 16.30 -2.22 37.68
N MET A 127 16.82 -1.02 37.50
CA MET A 127 16.17 0.06 36.74
C MET A 127 15.75 -0.36 35.33
N TRP A 128 16.61 -1.12 34.64
CA TRP A 128 16.33 -1.57 33.26
C TRP A 128 15.14 -2.54 33.16
N LEU A 129 14.83 -3.32 34.21
CA LEU A 129 13.68 -4.23 34.18
C LEU A 129 12.34 -3.51 34.37
N TYR A 130 12.37 -2.35 35.02
CA TYR A 130 11.18 -1.58 35.39
C TYR A 130 11.05 -0.28 34.59
N PHE A 131 11.82 -0.06 33.51
CA PHE A 131 11.80 1.24 32.82
C PHE A 131 10.40 1.62 32.29
N LEU A 132 9.60 0.63 31.85
CA LEU A 132 8.20 0.81 31.47
C LEU A 132 7.23 0.96 32.65
N GLY A 133 7.71 0.84 33.88
CA GLY A 133 6.93 0.92 35.11
C GLY A 133 6.59 -0.43 35.72
N GLU A 134 5.78 -0.39 36.78
CA GLU A 134 5.32 -1.57 37.53
C GLU A 134 3.79 -1.60 37.65
N VAL A 135 3.23 -2.79 37.83
CA VAL A 135 1.81 -3.03 38.05
C VAL A 135 1.59 -4.05 39.17
N SER A 136 0.47 -3.91 39.91
CA SER A 136 0.05 -4.84 40.96
C SER A 136 -1.34 -5.39 40.68
N PHE A 137 -1.50 -6.71 40.84
CA PHE A 137 -2.78 -7.40 40.69
C PHE A 137 -3.16 -8.04 42.03
N PRO A 138 -3.90 -7.32 42.89
CA PRO A 138 -4.23 -7.82 44.22
C PRO A 138 -5.08 -9.10 44.18
N MET A 139 -5.88 -9.28 43.13
CA MET A 139 -6.74 -10.46 42.93
C MET A 139 -5.93 -11.77 42.80
N PHE A 140 -4.72 -11.72 42.24
CA PHE A 140 -3.86 -12.88 42.04
C PHE A 140 -2.69 -12.93 43.03
N LYS A 141 -2.68 -12.06 44.06
CA LYS A 141 -1.56 -11.88 45.00
C LYS A 141 -0.21 -11.56 44.33
N LEU A 142 -0.23 -11.02 43.10
CA LEU A 142 0.96 -10.65 42.34
C LEU A 142 1.28 -9.17 42.56
N ASN A 143 2.42 -8.90 43.19
CA ASN A 143 2.87 -7.56 43.53
C ASN A 143 4.13 -7.17 42.73
N LYS A 144 4.20 -5.90 42.30
CA LYS A 144 5.36 -5.29 41.63
C LYS A 144 5.82 -6.05 40.37
N LEU A 145 4.89 -6.37 39.48
CA LEU A 145 5.25 -6.96 38.18
C LEU A 145 5.78 -5.88 37.22
N PRO A 146 6.88 -6.11 36.50
CA PRO A 146 7.39 -5.17 35.52
C PRO A 146 6.47 -5.11 34.29
N LEU A 147 6.12 -3.90 33.86
CA LEU A 147 5.31 -3.71 32.64
C LEU A 147 6.03 -4.19 31.37
N LEU A 148 7.36 -4.28 31.40
CA LEU A 148 8.17 -4.88 30.35
C LEU A 148 7.78 -6.33 30.04
N LEU A 149 7.38 -7.11 31.06
CA LEU A 149 6.94 -8.48 30.85
C LEU A 149 5.69 -8.54 29.96
N PHE A 150 4.74 -7.62 30.16
CA PHE A 150 3.54 -7.54 29.33
C PHE A 150 3.85 -7.09 27.90
N SER A 151 4.81 -6.17 27.72
CA SER A 151 5.28 -5.76 26.39
C SER A 151 5.95 -6.92 25.63
N ILE A 152 6.83 -7.67 26.29
CA ILE A 152 7.43 -8.88 25.71
C ILE A 152 6.35 -9.90 25.35
N LEU A 153 5.38 -10.12 26.24
CA LEU A 153 4.27 -11.05 25.95
C LEU A 153 3.45 -10.59 24.75
N GLY A 154 3.14 -9.30 24.63
CA GLY A 154 2.46 -8.72 23.48
C GLY A 154 3.24 -8.93 22.17
N TYR A 155 4.54 -8.66 22.19
CA TYR A 155 5.46 -8.89 21.06
C TYR A 155 5.50 -10.37 20.66
N LEU A 156 5.64 -11.29 21.61
CA LEU A 156 5.66 -12.72 21.32
C LEU A 156 4.32 -13.21 20.79
N THR A 157 3.21 -12.71 21.35
CA THR A 157 1.87 -13.07 20.88
C THR A 157 1.70 -12.70 19.43
N ILE A 158 2.02 -11.46 19.04
CA ILE A 158 1.89 -11.04 17.64
C ILE A 158 2.89 -11.80 16.75
N LEU A 159 4.13 -12.03 17.20
CA LEU A 159 5.13 -12.79 16.44
C LEU A 159 4.63 -14.19 16.03
N PHE A 160 3.91 -14.88 16.92
CA PHE A 160 3.41 -16.24 16.66
C PHE A 160 2.03 -16.29 15.99
N THR A 161 1.21 -15.25 16.14
CA THR A 161 -0.19 -15.27 15.69
C THR A 161 -0.46 -14.42 14.46
N PHE A 162 0.42 -13.47 14.17
CA PHE A 162 0.30 -12.59 13.02
C PHE A 162 0.65 -13.33 11.75
N SER A 163 -0.34 -13.50 10.90
CA SER A 163 -0.15 -13.89 9.50
C SER A 163 -0.16 -12.61 8.68
N GLY A 164 1.02 -12.01 8.58
CA GLY A 164 1.25 -10.86 7.73
C GLY A 164 1.49 -11.32 6.31
N SER A 165 0.50 -11.16 5.45
CA SER A 165 0.69 -11.41 4.02
C SER A 165 1.22 -10.10 3.39
N VAL A 166 2.53 -10.02 3.20
CA VAL A 166 3.13 -9.08 2.21
C VAL A 166 3.14 -9.66 0.82
N THR A 167 2.55 -10.86 0.66
CA THR A 167 2.27 -11.45 -0.64
C THR A 167 1.58 -10.39 -1.46
N PRO A 168 2.24 -9.88 -2.51
CA PRO A 168 1.55 -9.10 -3.49
C PRO A 168 0.39 -10.00 -3.94
N SER A 169 -0.85 -9.56 -3.79
CA SER A 169 -2.05 -10.35 -4.16
C SER A 169 -2.00 -10.87 -5.62
N PHE A 170 -1.04 -10.39 -6.39
CA PHE A 170 -0.78 -10.64 -7.80
C PHE A 170 -0.26 -12.05 -8.12
N ALA A 171 0.24 -12.83 -7.15
CA ALA A 171 0.57 -14.24 -7.42
C ALA A 171 -0.70 -15.11 -7.62
N GLN A 172 -1.85 -14.65 -7.12
CA GLN A 172 -3.15 -15.35 -7.23
C GLN A 172 -4.19 -14.60 -8.07
N VAL A 173 -4.04 -13.28 -8.25
CA VAL A 173 -4.84 -12.52 -9.23
C VAL A 173 -4.23 -12.75 -10.61
N SER A 174 -4.74 -13.81 -11.24
CA SER A 174 -4.53 -14.29 -12.60
C SER A 174 -4.03 -13.25 -13.60
N ALA A 175 -3.16 -13.72 -14.51
CA ALA A 175 -2.61 -13.09 -15.71
C ALA A 175 -3.64 -12.49 -16.72
N GLY A 176 -4.85 -12.14 -16.30
CA GLY A 176 -5.91 -11.50 -17.08
C GLY A 176 -6.51 -10.24 -16.45
N ALA A 177 -6.01 -9.74 -15.31
CA ALA A 177 -6.54 -8.51 -14.68
C ALA A 177 -6.01 -7.20 -15.30
N VAL A 178 -4.79 -7.20 -15.84
CA VAL A 178 -4.20 -6.05 -16.54
C VAL A 178 -4.37 -6.27 -18.05
N PRO A 179 -4.99 -5.34 -18.80
CA PRO A 179 -5.12 -5.45 -20.24
C PRO A 179 -3.75 -5.62 -20.90
N SER A 180 -3.61 -6.68 -21.69
CA SER A 180 -2.41 -6.96 -22.47
C SER A 180 -2.80 -7.39 -23.88
N LEU A 181 -1.96 -7.01 -24.83
CA LEU A 181 -2.12 -7.32 -26.24
C LEU A 181 -1.28 -8.54 -26.61
N GLY A 182 -1.86 -9.42 -27.41
CA GLY A 182 -1.18 -10.61 -27.91
C GLY A 182 -0.94 -11.66 -26.84
N LYS A 183 -0.25 -12.72 -27.24
CA LYS A 183 0.15 -13.85 -26.41
C LYS A 183 1.53 -14.30 -26.89
N GLY A 184 2.35 -14.81 -25.99
CA GLY A 184 3.62 -15.41 -26.37
C GLY A 184 4.67 -15.33 -25.27
N PRO A 185 5.82 -15.97 -25.50
CA PRO A 185 6.85 -16.14 -24.47
C PRO A 185 7.74 -14.88 -24.30
N TYR A 186 7.68 -13.92 -25.23
CA TYR A 186 8.31 -12.61 -25.08
C TYR A 186 7.32 -11.62 -24.47
N GLU A 187 7.68 -11.00 -23.35
CA GLU A 187 6.83 -9.99 -22.68
C GLU A 187 7.47 -8.60 -22.78
N VAL A 188 6.72 -7.64 -23.31
CA VAL A 188 7.08 -6.22 -23.35
C VAL A 188 6.16 -5.48 -22.40
N ILE A 189 6.73 -4.79 -21.40
CA ILE A 189 5.98 -3.99 -20.43
C ILE A 189 6.40 -2.54 -20.61
N MET A 190 5.47 -1.72 -21.09
CA MET A 190 5.66 -0.29 -21.33
C MET A 190 5.09 0.51 -20.16
N PHE A 191 5.96 1.24 -19.46
CA PHE A 191 5.60 2.12 -18.36
C PHE A 191 5.59 3.57 -18.83
N ALA A 192 4.45 4.25 -18.69
CA ALA A 192 4.27 5.61 -19.17
C ALA A 192 3.40 6.45 -18.23
N ASP A 193 3.60 7.76 -18.30
CA ASP A 193 2.68 8.76 -17.74
C ASP A 193 2.18 9.62 -18.92
N TYR A 194 0.86 9.90 -18.98
CA TYR A 194 0.27 10.67 -20.08
C TYR A 194 0.83 12.09 -20.21
N PHE A 195 1.32 12.68 -19.12
CA PHE A 195 1.88 14.03 -19.08
C PHE A 195 3.40 14.05 -19.33
N CYS A 196 4.02 12.92 -19.67
CA CYS A 196 5.44 12.80 -19.98
C CYS A 196 5.68 12.94 -21.50
N PRO A 197 6.34 14.01 -21.99
CA PRO A 197 6.54 14.22 -23.43
C PRO A 197 7.33 13.11 -24.15
N PRO A 198 8.43 12.55 -23.56
CA PRO A 198 9.10 11.41 -24.18
C PRO A 198 8.22 10.16 -24.27
N CYS A 199 7.26 10.00 -23.35
CA CYS A 199 6.31 8.90 -23.37
C CYS A 199 5.39 8.97 -24.59
N TYR A 200 4.84 10.15 -24.90
CA TYR A 200 4.01 10.34 -26.09
C TYR A 200 4.80 10.09 -27.39
N ARG A 201 6.05 10.57 -27.47
CA ARG A 201 6.91 10.34 -28.63
C ARG A 201 7.16 8.86 -28.90
N ILE A 202 7.56 8.11 -27.86
CA ILE A 202 7.89 6.69 -28.05
C ILE A 202 6.64 5.84 -28.30
N ASP A 203 5.50 6.14 -27.66
CA ASP A 203 4.25 5.40 -27.87
C ASP A 203 3.78 5.54 -29.33
N THR A 204 3.75 6.78 -29.85
CA THR A 204 3.39 7.07 -31.25
C THR A 204 4.38 6.44 -32.23
N LYS A 205 5.68 6.58 -31.97
CA LYS A 205 6.74 6.05 -32.85
C LYS A 205 6.73 4.51 -32.88
N ALA A 206 6.45 3.87 -31.74
CA ALA A 206 6.47 2.42 -31.60
C ALA A 206 5.19 1.73 -32.06
N GLU A 207 4.08 2.45 -32.30
CA GLU A 207 2.80 1.86 -32.69
C GLU A 207 2.91 0.90 -33.89
N PRO A 208 3.57 1.24 -35.02
CA PRO A 208 3.70 0.31 -36.15
C PRO A 208 4.51 -0.93 -35.77
N LEU A 209 5.57 -0.75 -34.97
CA LEU A 209 6.43 -1.83 -34.49
C LEU A 209 5.67 -2.77 -33.56
N PHE A 210 4.80 -2.26 -32.69
CA PHE A 210 3.94 -3.07 -31.84
C PHE A 210 2.98 -3.91 -32.67
N LYS A 211 2.37 -3.36 -33.73
CA LYS A 211 1.50 -4.12 -34.64
C LYS A 211 2.26 -5.27 -35.30
N GLU A 212 3.47 -5.02 -35.78
CA GLU A 212 4.33 -6.05 -36.37
C GLU A 212 4.72 -7.14 -35.36
N LEU A 213 5.11 -6.74 -34.13
CA LEU A 213 5.45 -7.67 -33.05
C LEU A 213 4.25 -8.54 -32.64
N LEU A 214 3.06 -7.94 -32.52
CA LEU A 214 1.83 -8.67 -32.19
C LEU A 214 1.43 -9.63 -33.31
N ALA A 215 1.61 -9.26 -34.58
CA ALA A 215 1.34 -10.10 -35.73
C ALA A 215 2.23 -11.36 -35.78
N THR A 216 3.34 -11.40 -35.05
CA THR A 216 4.16 -12.62 -34.91
C THR A 216 3.50 -13.70 -34.06
N GLY A 217 2.54 -13.35 -33.19
CA GLY A 217 1.92 -14.26 -32.23
C GLY A 217 2.89 -14.78 -31.14
N LYS A 218 4.09 -14.19 -31.02
CA LYS A 218 5.11 -14.57 -30.03
C LYS A 218 5.33 -13.52 -28.94
N VAL A 219 4.70 -12.35 -29.08
CA VAL A 219 4.92 -11.21 -28.19
C VAL A 219 3.64 -10.86 -27.45
N LYS A 220 3.75 -10.70 -26.14
CA LYS A 220 2.73 -10.10 -25.28
C LYS A 220 3.17 -8.68 -24.91
N ILE A 221 2.33 -7.69 -25.16
CA ILE A 221 2.59 -6.28 -24.83
C ILE A 221 1.64 -5.85 -23.74
N THR A 222 2.17 -5.27 -22.67
CA THR A 222 1.38 -4.74 -21.54
C THR A 222 1.72 -3.27 -21.35
N PHE A 223 0.70 -2.42 -21.31
CA PHE A 223 0.86 -1.01 -20.98
C PHE A 223 0.50 -0.78 -19.52
N VAL A 224 1.40 -0.14 -18.78
CA VAL A 224 1.26 0.17 -17.36
C VAL A 224 1.36 1.67 -17.19
N ASP A 225 0.23 2.28 -16.84
CA ASP A 225 0.17 3.72 -16.57
C ASP A 225 0.71 4.00 -15.16
N VAL A 226 1.73 4.84 -15.07
CA VAL A 226 2.42 5.17 -13.81
C VAL A 226 2.01 6.59 -13.38
N PRO A 227 1.36 6.76 -12.21
CA PRO A 227 0.79 8.04 -11.81
C PRO A 227 1.82 8.99 -11.18
N PHE A 228 2.80 9.44 -11.95
CA PHE A 228 3.74 10.47 -11.51
C PHE A 228 3.12 11.88 -11.54
N SER A 229 2.12 12.08 -12.40
CA SER A 229 1.34 13.31 -12.46
C SER A 229 -0.01 13.14 -11.75
N ARG A 230 -0.45 14.21 -11.08
CA ARG A 230 -1.72 14.22 -10.32
C ARG A 230 -2.95 13.75 -11.13
N PRO A 231 -3.14 14.12 -12.41
CA PRO A 231 -4.32 13.69 -13.16
C PRO A 231 -4.22 12.27 -13.74
N THR A 232 -3.04 11.64 -13.72
CA THR A 232 -2.80 10.34 -14.36
C THR A 232 -3.74 9.21 -13.89
N PRO A 233 -4.12 9.10 -12.60
CA PRO A 233 -5.09 8.08 -12.18
C PRO A 233 -6.43 8.17 -12.92
N THR A 234 -6.91 9.39 -13.22
CA THR A 234 -8.14 9.59 -13.99
C THR A 234 -7.97 9.11 -15.43
N TYR A 235 -6.83 9.40 -16.06
CA TYR A 235 -6.53 8.93 -17.42
C TYR A 235 -6.41 7.41 -17.47
N ALA A 236 -5.69 6.81 -16.52
CA ALA A 236 -5.54 5.36 -16.39
C ALA A 236 -6.91 4.67 -16.20
N LYS A 237 -7.84 5.28 -15.45
CA LYS A 237 -9.21 4.79 -15.30
C LYS A 237 -9.91 4.66 -16.65
N TYR A 238 -9.90 5.72 -17.47
CA TYR A 238 -10.57 5.71 -18.76
C TYR A 238 -9.87 4.82 -19.79
N TYR A 239 -8.54 4.67 -19.70
CA TYR A 239 -7.81 3.65 -20.47
C TYR A 239 -8.33 2.24 -20.15
N LEU A 240 -8.42 1.88 -18.86
CA LEU A 240 -8.94 0.58 -18.44
C LEU A 240 -10.40 0.38 -18.86
N TYR A 241 -11.25 1.40 -18.75
CA TYR A 241 -12.65 1.29 -19.17
C TYR A 241 -12.80 1.10 -20.68
N ALA A 242 -11.96 1.77 -21.48
CA ALA A 242 -11.94 1.58 -22.92
C ALA A 242 -11.40 0.18 -23.30
N ALA A 243 -10.35 -0.27 -22.64
CA ALA A 243 -9.79 -1.62 -22.80
C ALA A 243 -10.80 -2.73 -22.43
N ASN A 244 -11.66 -2.48 -21.43
CA ASN A 244 -12.72 -3.39 -21.01
C ASN A 244 -13.92 -3.40 -21.97
N ALA A 245 -14.14 -2.32 -22.73
CA ALA A 245 -15.14 -2.28 -23.79
C ALA A 245 -14.66 -3.00 -25.05
N ASP A 246 -13.42 -2.75 -25.46
CA ASP A 246 -12.76 -3.42 -26.57
C ASP A 246 -11.26 -3.56 -26.30
N SER A 247 -10.79 -4.80 -26.20
CA SER A 247 -9.39 -5.14 -25.94
C SER A 247 -8.56 -5.34 -27.22
N SER A 248 -9.07 -4.95 -28.39
CA SER A 248 -8.35 -5.02 -29.66
C SER A 248 -7.11 -4.13 -29.67
N ALA A 249 -6.07 -4.53 -30.39
CA ALA A 249 -4.83 -3.76 -30.48
C ALA A 249 -5.07 -2.39 -31.13
N GLU A 250 -5.97 -2.33 -32.11
CA GLU A 250 -6.40 -1.12 -32.80
C GLU A 250 -7.05 -0.14 -31.83
N ASN A 251 -8.01 -0.59 -31.02
CA ASN A 251 -8.69 0.26 -30.03
C ASN A 251 -7.71 0.74 -28.95
N ILE A 252 -6.88 -0.16 -28.42
CA ILE A 252 -5.90 0.18 -27.38
C ILE A 252 -4.93 1.26 -27.86
N SER A 253 -4.33 1.10 -29.04
CA SER A 253 -3.44 2.12 -29.61
C SER A 253 -4.16 3.43 -29.88
N HIS A 254 -5.39 3.37 -30.42
CA HIS A 254 -6.19 4.56 -30.70
C HIS A 254 -6.51 5.36 -29.42
N VAL A 255 -7.00 4.68 -28.38
CA VAL A 255 -7.34 5.28 -27.09
C VAL A 255 -6.09 5.88 -26.44
N ARG A 256 -4.96 5.15 -26.44
CA ARG A 256 -3.71 5.67 -25.86
C ARG A 256 -3.25 6.96 -26.54
N ASN A 257 -3.25 6.99 -27.87
CA ASN A 257 -2.91 8.21 -28.62
C ASN A 257 -3.83 9.38 -28.24
N LEU A 258 -5.14 9.15 -28.20
CA LEU A 258 -6.10 10.20 -27.80
C LEU A 258 -5.91 10.69 -26.37
N LEU A 259 -5.59 9.81 -25.43
CA LEU A 259 -5.29 10.16 -24.04
C LEU A 259 -4.00 10.97 -23.93
N PHE A 260 -2.95 10.63 -24.69
CA PHE A 260 -1.75 11.46 -24.77
C PHE A 260 -2.03 12.84 -25.39
N GLU A 261 -2.83 12.91 -26.46
CA GLU A 261 -3.24 14.18 -27.07
C GLU A 261 -4.04 15.05 -26.09
N ALA A 262 -4.98 14.44 -25.34
CA ALA A 262 -5.76 15.12 -24.31
C ALA A 262 -4.86 15.70 -23.21
N ALA A 263 -3.89 14.92 -22.74
CA ALA A 263 -2.97 15.35 -21.68
C ALA A 263 -1.97 16.41 -22.16
N GLN A 264 -1.35 16.24 -23.33
CA GLN A 264 -0.21 17.07 -23.75
C GLN A 264 -0.59 18.23 -24.68
N LEU A 265 -1.46 17.98 -25.66
CA LEU A 265 -1.85 18.99 -26.64
C LEU A 265 -3.01 19.85 -26.13
N ARG A 266 -4.04 19.21 -25.56
CA ARG A 266 -5.22 19.90 -25.01
C ARG A 266 -5.05 20.33 -23.56
N ARG A 267 -4.05 19.79 -22.85
CA ARG A 267 -3.72 20.11 -21.45
C ARG A 267 -4.90 19.90 -20.50
N ILE A 268 -5.71 18.88 -20.76
CA ILE A 268 -6.88 18.56 -19.94
C ILE A 268 -6.41 17.96 -18.62
N GLN A 269 -6.83 18.55 -17.50
CA GLN A 269 -6.53 18.00 -16.15
C GLN A 269 -7.79 17.64 -15.35
N ASP A 270 -8.95 18.16 -15.77
CA ASP A 270 -10.24 17.88 -15.13
C ASP A 270 -10.92 16.66 -15.74
N GLU A 271 -11.60 15.89 -14.90
CA GLU A 271 -12.27 14.67 -15.33
C GLU A 271 -13.45 14.95 -16.27
N ASN A 272 -14.28 15.96 -16.00
CA ASN A 272 -15.45 16.25 -16.83
C ASN A 272 -15.03 16.71 -18.24
N ALA A 273 -13.94 17.47 -18.31
CA ALA A 273 -13.33 17.86 -19.58
C ALA A 273 -12.78 16.65 -20.34
N LEU A 274 -12.13 15.69 -19.67
CA LEU A 274 -11.65 14.46 -20.30
C LEU A 274 -12.81 13.61 -20.82
N VAL A 275 -13.87 13.43 -20.03
CA VAL A 275 -15.08 12.70 -20.44
C VAL A 275 -15.70 13.36 -21.68
N SER A 276 -15.82 14.68 -21.68
CA SER A 276 -16.39 15.42 -22.83
C SER A 276 -15.55 15.21 -24.09
N TYR A 277 -14.23 15.26 -23.97
CA TYR A 277 -13.30 14.98 -25.06
C TYR A 277 -13.43 13.54 -25.59
N LEU A 278 -13.50 12.55 -24.71
CA LEU A 278 -13.65 11.14 -25.11
C LEU A 278 -15.01 10.88 -25.78
N LYS A 279 -16.08 11.55 -25.35
CA LYS A 279 -17.40 11.51 -26.04
C LYS A 279 -17.32 12.13 -27.43
N GLU A 280 -16.68 13.29 -27.57
CA GLU A 280 -16.48 13.95 -28.88
C GLU A 280 -15.72 13.04 -29.86
N LYS A 281 -14.75 12.27 -29.34
CA LYS A 281 -13.98 11.29 -30.09
C LYS A 281 -14.67 9.94 -30.28
N ASN A 282 -15.92 9.78 -29.84
CA ASN A 282 -16.72 8.56 -29.96
C ASN A 282 -16.04 7.32 -29.36
N ILE A 283 -15.33 7.47 -28.25
CA ILE A 283 -14.69 6.33 -27.57
C ILE A 283 -15.74 5.55 -26.78
N SER A 284 -15.80 4.24 -27.04
CA SER A 284 -16.59 3.31 -26.24
C SER A 284 -15.85 2.95 -24.96
N TRP A 285 -16.55 2.94 -23.83
CA TRP A 285 -15.98 2.50 -22.57
C TRP A 285 -17.02 1.76 -21.72
N LYS A 286 -16.54 0.80 -20.94
CA LYS A 286 -17.34 -0.01 -20.03
C LYS A 286 -16.71 0.06 -18.66
N ALA A 287 -17.43 0.62 -17.69
CA ALA A 287 -16.97 0.70 -16.31
C ALA A 287 -16.57 -0.70 -15.80
N MET A 288 -15.48 -0.75 -15.05
CA MET A 288 -14.98 -1.93 -14.35
C MET A 288 -14.50 -1.53 -12.97
N ASP A 289 -14.18 -2.50 -12.12
CA ASP A 289 -13.63 -2.20 -10.79
C ASP A 289 -12.13 -1.82 -10.88
N GLU A 290 -11.85 -0.54 -11.10
CA GLU A 290 -10.47 -0.03 -11.16
C GLU A 290 -9.73 -0.15 -9.82
N LYS A 291 -10.46 -0.24 -8.69
CA LYS A 291 -9.87 -0.34 -7.35
C LYS A 291 -9.11 -1.64 -7.16
N THR A 292 -9.53 -2.70 -7.85
CA THR A 292 -8.81 -3.97 -7.85
C THR A 292 -7.56 -3.91 -8.74
N ILE A 293 -7.52 -3.07 -9.78
CA ILE A 293 -6.43 -3.06 -10.78
C ILE A 293 -5.31 -2.07 -10.46
N PHE A 294 -5.61 -0.87 -9.97
CA PHE A 294 -4.58 0.14 -9.64
C PHE A 294 -3.52 -0.36 -8.65
N PRO A 295 -3.87 -1.16 -7.62
CA PRO A 295 -2.89 -1.85 -6.79
C PRO A 295 -1.92 -2.73 -7.57
N ILE A 296 -2.43 -3.46 -8.58
CA ILE A 296 -1.63 -4.34 -9.45
C ILE A 296 -0.64 -3.52 -10.27
N LEU A 297 -1.11 -2.44 -10.91
CA LEU A 297 -0.25 -1.56 -11.71
C LEU A 297 0.86 -0.92 -10.87
N SER A 298 0.52 -0.47 -9.65
CA SER A 298 1.48 0.10 -8.71
C SER A 298 2.55 -0.91 -8.30
N ALA A 299 2.16 -2.16 -8.11
CA ALA A 299 3.08 -3.22 -7.75
C ALA A 299 3.99 -3.65 -8.89
N ILE A 300 3.48 -3.80 -10.11
CA ILE A 300 4.30 -4.08 -11.30
C ILE A 300 5.33 -2.95 -11.48
N THR A 301 4.94 -1.70 -11.24
CA THR A 301 5.84 -0.53 -11.24
C THR A 301 6.95 -0.65 -10.18
N LYS A 302 6.61 -1.08 -8.95
CA LYS A 302 7.57 -1.29 -7.84
C LYS A 302 8.50 -2.47 -8.10
N GLU A 303 7.99 -3.61 -8.58
CA GLU A 303 8.75 -4.82 -8.94
C GLU A 303 9.86 -4.50 -9.93
N HIS A 304 9.54 -3.72 -10.97
CA HIS A 304 10.49 -3.30 -11.99
C HIS A 304 11.31 -2.05 -11.61
N LYS A 305 11.18 -1.56 -10.36
CA LYS A 305 11.87 -0.39 -9.81
C LYS A 305 11.76 0.82 -10.75
N VAL A 306 10.55 1.10 -11.24
CA VAL A 306 10.31 2.19 -12.18
C VAL A 306 10.19 3.51 -11.41
N ASN A 307 11.18 4.37 -11.57
CA ASN A 307 11.24 5.70 -10.95
C ASN A 307 11.21 6.84 -11.99
N THR A 308 11.24 6.51 -13.29
CA THR A 308 11.23 7.46 -14.40
C THR A 308 10.42 6.88 -15.56
N THR A 309 9.68 7.73 -16.26
CA THR A 309 8.94 7.39 -17.48
C THR A 309 9.51 8.15 -18.70
N PRO A 310 9.56 7.55 -19.89
CA PRO A 310 9.13 6.19 -20.19
C PRO A 310 10.19 5.16 -19.76
N THR A 311 9.72 4.00 -19.32
CA THR A 311 10.55 2.82 -19.06
C THR A 311 9.94 1.64 -19.82
N CYS A 312 10.77 0.81 -20.45
CA CYS A 312 10.35 -0.44 -21.08
C CYS A 312 11.10 -1.60 -20.44
N VAL A 313 10.39 -2.68 -20.13
CA VAL A 313 11.00 -3.94 -19.70
C VAL A 313 10.67 -5.00 -20.74
N ILE A 314 11.70 -5.68 -21.25
CA ILE A 314 11.56 -6.80 -22.18
C ILE A 314 12.03 -8.06 -21.48
N LYS A 315 11.13 -9.03 -21.31
CA LYS A 315 11.43 -10.36 -20.76
C LYS A 315 11.58 -11.35 -21.91
N TYR A 316 12.71 -12.04 -21.92
CA TYR A 316 13.02 -13.12 -22.85
C TYR A 316 12.76 -14.47 -22.17
N PRO A 317 12.45 -15.55 -22.93
CA PRO A 317 12.07 -16.84 -22.36
C PRO A 317 13.13 -17.49 -21.46
N ALA A 318 14.42 -17.19 -21.69
CA ALA A 318 15.56 -17.74 -20.94
C ALA A 318 15.92 -16.92 -19.68
N SER A 319 14.94 -16.27 -19.04
CA SER A 319 15.07 -15.44 -17.83
C SER A 319 15.89 -14.15 -17.98
N ASN A 320 16.29 -13.79 -19.20
CA ASN A 320 16.95 -12.51 -19.42
C ASN A 320 15.90 -11.39 -19.44
N VAL A 321 16.02 -10.45 -18.50
CA VAL A 321 15.14 -9.29 -18.37
C VAL A 321 15.97 -8.05 -18.67
N LYS A 322 15.66 -7.36 -19.77
CA LYS A 322 16.31 -6.11 -20.15
C LYS A 322 15.41 -4.92 -19.83
N LYS A 323 15.96 -3.89 -19.17
CA LYS A 323 15.26 -2.64 -18.84
C LYS A 323 15.86 -1.48 -19.63
N PHE A 324 15.01 -0.72 -20.30
CA PHE A 324 15.36 0.44 -21.11
C PHE A 324 14.63 1.68 -20.55
N VAL A 325 15.33 2.82 -20.47
CA VAL A 325 14.79 4.07 -19.92
C VAL A 325 15.04 5.19 -20.92
N GLY A 326 14.01 6.00 -21.19
CA GLY A 326 14.03 7.04 -22.22
C GLY A 326 13.62 6.52 -23.60
N ASP A 327 13.17 7.43 -24.46
CA ASP A 327 12.62 7.12 -25.79
C ASP A 327 13.64 6.47 -26.73
N ASP A 328 14.87 6.97 -26.81
CA ASP A 328 15.89 6.42 -27.72
C ASP A 328 16.27 4.98 -27.36
N ARG A 329 16.57 4.71 -26.09
CA ARG A 329 16.97 3.37 -25.63
C ARG A 329 15.83 2.36 -25.75
N ILE A 330 14.60 2.79 -25.53
CA ILE A 330 13.42 1.94 -25.71
C ILE A 330 13.27 1.58 -27.18
N TRP A 331 13.43 2.54 -28.09
CA TRP A 331 13.36 2.29 -29.52
C TRP A 331 14.39 1.26 -29.98
N ASP A 332 15.64 1.39 -29.53
CA ASP A 332 16.71 0.44 -29.83
C ASP A 332 16.38 -0.97 -29.31
N GLY A 333 15.90 -1.08 -28.07
CA GLY A 333 15.51 -2.35 -27.46
C GLY A 333 14.35 -3.04 -28.17
N LEU A 334 13.32 -2.28 -28.59
CA LEU A 334 12.19 -2.84 -29.34
C LEU A 334 12.62 -3.29 -30.74
N THR A 335 13.51 -2.56 -31.39
CA THR A 335 14.06 -2.93 -32.71
C THR A 335 14.95 -4.18 -32.62
N GLU A 336 15.74 -4.31 -31.54
CA GLU A 336 16.52 -5.52 -31.26
C GLU A 336 15.59 -6.73 -31.07
N LEU A 337 14.51 -6.57 -30.30
CA LEU A 337 13.50 -7.61 -30.10
C LEU A 337 12.85 -8.03 -31.43
N GLN A 338 12.44 -7.07 -32.27
CA GLN A 338 11.83 -7.35 -33.57
C GLN A 338 12.76 -8.18 -34.46
N LYS A 339 14.06 -7.83 -34.51
CA LYS A 339 15.07 -8.62 -35.24
C LYS A 339 15.18 -10.04 -34.69
N HIS A 340 15.26 -10.19 -33.36
CA HIS A 340 15.37 -11.49 -32.70
C HIS A 340 14.17 -12.40 -33.00
N VAL A 341 12.95 -11.87 -32.83
CA VAL A 341 11.70 -12.61 -33.06
C VAL A 341 11.52 -12.97 -34.54
N SER A 342 12.00 -12.11 -35.45
CA SER A 342 11.96 -12.36 -36.90
C SER A 342 12.96 -13.43 -37.35
N ILE A 343 14.11 -13.56 -36.69
CA ILE A 343 15.11 -14.60 -36.99
C ILE A 343 14.58 -15.98 -36.59
N GLU A 344 13.92 -16.11 -35.44
CA GLU A 344 13.24 -17.36 -35.02
C GLU A 344 11.99 -17.71 -35.86
N LYS A 345 11.66 -16.92 -36.88
CA LYS A 345 10.59 -17.21 -37.85
C LYS A 345 11.09 -18.08 -39.02
N LYS A 346 12.42 -18.17 -39.20
CA LYS A 346 13.10 -19.14 -40.07
C LYS A 346 13.52 -20.35 -39.24
#